data_AF-A0A9Q3CNV3-F1
#
_entry.id   AF-A0A9Q3CNV3-F1
#
_cell.length_a   1.000
_cell.length_b   1.000
_cell.length_c   1.000
_cell.angle_alpha   90.00
_cell.angle_beta   90.00
_cell.angle_gamma   90.00
#
_symmetry.space_group_name_H-M   'P 1'
#
loop_
_entity.id
_entity.type
_entity.pdbx_description
1 polymer ?
#
loop_
_entity_poly.entity_id
_entity_poly.type
_entity_poly.pdbx_seq_one_letter_code
_entity_poly.pdbx_strand_id
1 'polypeptide(L)'
;MKEMIMPSGSKKIPFNLGASKDGRLKAAQWLSLFTLVIPIIIPEMFVNHSTIDMKSNQGKFLQSTGYLVQCTRIVCAKMIQEGHAGRFYRAYNHYTDSSKAFFNNPKIKPNRHYALHISKQIKLWGPFMGVAEFSGERIIDEIHGTIMKKTRESQMLVAGKPKLSSSLDTAKHKQWGIGNRGIEVSKKSVSVNVTTAQEKWREPGGL
;
A
#
# COMPACT_ATOMS: atom_id res chain seq x y z
N MET A 1 -2.26 -2.62 -20.04
CA MET A 1 -2.50 -2.00 -18.74
C MET A 1 -2.52 -0.49 -18.95
N LYS A 2 -3.67 0.16 -18.73
CA LYS A 2 -3.76 1.62 -18.82
C LYS A 2 -2.92 2.24 -17.70
N GLU A 3 -2.30 3.39 -17.97
CA GLU A 3 -1.48 4.10 -17.00
C GLU A 3 -2.32 4.43 -15.75
N MET A 4 -1.89 3.94 -14.58
CA MET A 4 -2.55 4.24 -13.31
C MET A 4 -2.03 5.59 -12.78
N ILE A 5 -2.87 6.62 -12.85
CA ILE A 5 -2.55 7.94 -12.32
C ILE A 5 -2.81 7.93 -10.80
N MET A 6 -1.75 8.12 -10.01
CA MET A 6 -1.84 8.19 -8.55
C MET A 6 -2.25 9.60 -8.09
N PRO A 7 -3.14 9.73 -7.09
CA PRO A 7 -3.54 11.02 -6.56
C PRO A 7 -2.35 11.76 -5.91
N SER A 8 -2.31 13.07 -6.08
CA SER A 8 -1.30 13.97 -5.51
C SER A 8 -1.27 13.84 -3.98
N GLY A 9 -0.14 13.38 -3.44
CA GLY A 9 0.06 13.15 -1.99
C GLY A 9 0.19 11.68 -1.58
N SER A 10 -0.11 10.74 -2.47
CA SER A 10 0.19 9.32 -2.23
C SER A 10 1.69 9.03 -2.39
N LYS A 11 2.25 8.12 -1.58
CA LYS A 11 3.65 7.72 -1.76
C LYS A 11 3.76 6.88 -3.02
N LYS A 12 4.68 7.25 -3.92
CA LYS A 12 4.98 6.47 -5.12
C LYS A 12 5.37 5.05 -4.71
N ILE A 13 4.68 4.09 -5.28
CA ILE A 13 4.96 2.67 -5.11
C ILE A 13 6.08 2.33 -6.10
N PRO A 14 7.14 1.61 -5.68
CA PRO A 14 8.22 1.21 -6.58
C PRO A 14 7.67 0.32 -7.69
N PHE A 15 8.23 0.49 -8.88
CA PHE A 15 7.76 -0.15 -10.10
C PHE A 15 7.91 -1.68 -10.06
N ASN A 16 9.01 -2.20 -9.49
CA ASN A 16 9.24 -3.64 -9.37
C ASN A 16 8.91 -4.14 -7.96
N LEU A 17 7.61 -4.22 -7.67
CA LEU A 17 7.13 -4.83 -6.44
C LEU A 17 7.64 -6.28 -6.31
N GLY A 18 8.40 -6.57 -5.25
CA GLY A 18 8.92 -7.91 -4.95
C GLY A 18 10.31 -8.21 -5.51
N ALA A 19 10.93 -7.31 -6.28
CA ALA A 19 12.33 -7.46 -6.67
C ALA A 19 13.26 -7.13 -5.49
N SER A 20 14.25 -7.99 -5.23
CA SER A 20 15.22 -7.80 -4.13
C SER A 20 15.97 -6.46 -4.19
N LYS A 21 16.08 -5.87 -5.40
CA LYS A 21 16.76 -4.59 -5.63
C LYS A 21 16.00 -3.37 -5.09
N ASP A 22 14.67 -3.43 -5.01
CA ASP A 22 13.83 -2.26 -4.65
C ASP A 22 13.54 -2.16 -3.14
N GLY A 23 14.14 -3.03 -2.34
CA GLY A 23 14.04 -3.01 -0.88
C GLY A 23 12.66 -3.41 -0.35
N ARG A 24 12.41 -3.10 0.93
CA ARG A 24 11.12 -3.36 1.59
C ARG A 24 10.21 -2.16 1.41
N LEU A 25 8.92 -2.41 1.16
CA LEU A 25 7.91 -1.37 1.13
C LEU A 25 7.74 -0.73 2.51
N LYS A 26 7.70 0.61 2.55
CA LYS A 26 7.34 1.39 3.74
C LYS A 26 5.85 1.24 4.06
N ALA A 27 5.44 1.46 5.31
CA ALA A 27 4.05 1.27 5.72
C ALA A 27 3.06 2.11 4.90
N ALA A 28 3.40 3.37 4.57
CA ALA A 28 2.58 4.23 3.73
C ALA A 28 2.46 3.73 2.26
N GLN A 29 3.47 3.01 1.75
CA GLN A 29 3.42 2.39 0.43
C GLN A 29 2.54 1.13 0.44
N TRP A 30 2.65 0.30 1.49
CA TRP A 30 1.72 -0.80 1.72
C TRP A 30 0.27 -0.31 1.77
N LEU A 31 0.02 0.77 2.50
CA LEU A 31 -1.30 1.37 2.57
C LEU A 31 -1.80 1.81 1.19
N SER A 32 -0.97 2.50 0.43
CA SER A 32 -1.32 2.94 -0.94
C SER A 32 -1.62 1.75 -1.85
N LEU A 33 -0.85 0.66 -1.75
CA LEU A 33 -1.04 -0.56 -2.51
C LEU A 33 -2.41 -1.20 -2.22
N PHE A 34 -2.74 -1.42 -0.94
CA PHE A 34 -3.98 -2.09 -0.54
C PHE A 34 -5.24 -1.23 -0.66
N THR A 35 -5.11 0.10 -0.60
CA THR A 35 -6.28 1.00 -0.60
C THR A 35 -6.58 1.60 -1.97
N LEU A 36 -5.58 1.73 -2.85
CA LEU A 36 -5.72 2.39 -4.16
C LEU A 36 -5.42 1.46 -5.33
N VAL A 37 -4.32 0.72 -5.28
CA VAL A 37 -3.85 -0.07 -6.44
C VAL A 37 -4.61 -1.39 -6.57
N ILE A 38 -4.58 -2.23 -5.53
CA ILE A 38 -5.21 -3.57 -5.53
C ILE A 38 -6.71 -3.50 -5.88
N PRO A 39 -7.51 -2.58 -5.33
CA PRO A 39 -8.93 -2.48 -5.68
C PRO A 39 -9.21 -2.16 -7.15
N ILE A 40 -8.23 -1.60 -7.87
CA ILE A 40 -8.37 -1.22 -9.29
C ILE A 40 -7.81 -2.31 -10.20
N ILE A 41 -6.59 -2.78 -9.91
CA ILE A 41 -5.89 -3.75 -10.77
C ILE A 41 -6.54 -5.13 -10.70
N ILE A 42 -6.97 -5.59 -9.52
CA ILE A 42 -7.53 -6.94 -9.39
C ILE A 42 -8.81 -7.10 -10.24
N PRO A 43 -9.81 -6.20 -10.18
CA PRO A 43 -10.90 -6.25 -11.14
C PRO A 43 -10.43 -6.22 -12.60
N GLU A 44 -9.51 -5.35 -13.00
CA GLU A 44 -9.01 -5.28 -14.39
C GLU A 44 -8.38 -6.60 -14.86
N MET A 45 -7.68 -7.33 -13.98
CA MET A 45 -7.04 -8.60 -14.32
C MET A 45 -8.02 -9.78 -14.44
N PHE A 46 -9.13 -9.74 -13.70
CA PHE A 46 -10.05 -10.89 -13.57
C PHE A 46 -11.42 -10.65 -14.23
N VAL A 47 -11.78 -9.40 -14.53
CA VAL A 47 -12.99 -9.01 -15.26
C VAL A 47 -12.65 -8.90 -16.75
N ASN A 48 -12.85 -9.96 -17.51
CA ASN A 48 -12.93 -9.84 -18.97
C ASN A 48 -14.31 -9.29 -19.38
N HIS A 49 -14.47 -8.80 -20.61
CA HIS A 49 -15.69 -8.14 -21.14
C HIS A 49 -17.01 -8.97 -21.06
N SER A 50 -17.01 -10.14 -20.45
CA SER A 50 -18.15 -11.01 -20.17
C SER A 50 -18.57 -10.95 -18.70
N THR A 51 -19.83 -11.27 -18.41
CA THR A 51 -20.34 -11.42 -17.03
C THR A 51 -19.49 -12.40 -16.22
N ILE A 52 -18.99 -11.97 -15.06
CA ILE A 52 -18.24 -12.84 -14.14
C ILE A 52 -19.21 -13.79 -13.45
N ASP A 53 -18.97 -15.09 -13.57
CA ASP A 53 -19.60 -16.08 -12.72
C ASP A 53 -19.00 -15.98 -11.31
N MET A 54 -19.80 -15.54 -10.33
CA MET A 54 -19.37 -15.43 -8.93
C MET A 54 -19.13 -16.79 -8.26
N LYS A 55 -19.60 -17.90 -8.84
CA LYS A 55 -19.34 -19.24 -8.33
C LYS A 55 -17.97 -19.78 -8.79
N SER A 56 -17.40 -19.21 -9.85
CA SER A 56 -16.07 -19.54 -10.34
C SER A 56 -14.98 -19.20 -9.32
N ASN A 57 -13.80 -19.80 -9.47
CA ASN A 57 -12.63 -19.48 -8.63
C ASN A 57 -12.24 -18.00 -8.75
N GLN A 58 -12.39 -17.41 -9.94
CA GLN A 58 -12.11 -15.99 -10.18
C GLN A 58 -13.09 -15.10 -9.42
N GLY A 59 -14.38 -15.40 -9.47
CA GLY A 59 -15.42 -14.67 -8.73
C GLY A 59 -15.20 -14.73 -7.21
N LYS A 60 -14.93 -15.93 -6.68
CA LYS A 60 -14.60 -16.12 -5.26
C LYS A 60 -13.33 -15.36 -4.85
N PHE A 61 -12.30 -15.35 -5.70
CA PHE A 61 -11.06 -14.63 -5.42
C PHE A 61 -11.27 -13.10 -5.42
N LEU A 62 -12.03 -12.59 -6.38
CA LEU A 62 -12.40 -11.18 -6.46
C LEU A 62 -13.21 -10.76 -5.22
N GLN A 63 -14.17 -11.59 -4.80
CA GLN A 63 -14.96 -11.36 -3.60
C GLN A 63 -14.09 -11.37 -2.33
N SER A 64 -13.19 -12.34 -2.19
CA SER A 64 -12.22 -12.42 -1.10
C SER A 64 -11.33 -11.17 -1.03
N THR A 65 -10.84 -10.69 -2.17
CA THR A 65 -10.09 -9.44 -2.27
C THR A 65 -10.96 -8.25 -1.85
N GLY A 66 -12.23 -8.19 -2.28
CA GLY A 66 -13.18 -7.16 -1.88
C GLY A 66 -13.37 -7.08 -0.36
N TYR A 67 -13.45 -8.22 0.33
CA TYR A 67 -13.51 -8.25 1.79
C TYR A 67 -12.25 -7.67 2.44
N LEU A 68 -11.06 -8.00 1.92
CA LEU A 68 -9.80 -7.45 2.43
C LEU A 68 -9.73 -5.94 2.24
N VAL A 69 -10.12 -5.44 1.06
CA VAL A 69 -10.20 -3.99 0.78
C VAL A 69 -11.18 -3.30 1.72
N GLN A 70 -12.34 -3.91 2.00
CA GLN A 70 -13.29 -3.39 2.97
C GLN A 70 -12.69 -3.30 4.38
N CYS A 71 -11.97 -4.33 4.83
CA CYS A 71 -11.25 -4.32 6.10
C CYS A 71 -10.22 -3.18 6.17
N THR A 72 -9.38 -3.03 5.14
CA THR A 72 -8.37 -1.97 5.07
C THR A 72 -9.02 -0.59 5.11
N ARG A 73 -10.11 -0.36 4.36
CA ARG A 73 -10.83 0.92 4.37
C ARG A 73 -11.36 1.28 5.75
N ILE A 74 -11.87 0.30 6.51
CA ILE A 74 -12.39 0.54 7.86
C ILE A 74 -11.26 0.85 8.84
N VAL A 75 -10.16 0.08 8.80
CA VAL A 75 -8.99 0.32 9.67
C VAL A 75 -8.37 1.70 9.40
N CYS A 76 -8.34 2.11 8.15
CA CYS A 76 -7.77 3.38 7.74
C CYS A 76 -8.77 4.55 7.78
N ALA A 77 -9.99 4.31 8.26
CA ALA A 77 -10.99 5.36 8.42
C ALA A 77 -10.52 6.36 9.48
N LYS A 78 -10.68 7.66 9.18
CA LYS A 78 -10.38 8.75 10.14
C LYS A 78 -11.45 8.87 11.24
N MET A 79 -12.64 8.34 10.98
CA MET A 79 -13.76 8.31 11.91
C MET A 79 -14.41 6.93 11.88
N ILE A 80 -14.82 6.44 13.04
CA ILE A 80 -15.50 5.16 13.19
C ILE A 80 -16.98 5.45 13.43
N GLN A 81 -17.83 4.83 12.61
CA GLN A 81 -19.28 4.93 12.73
C GLN A 81 -19.86 3.68 13.38
N GLU A 82 -21.09 3.83 13.88
CA GLU A 82 -21.88 2.70 14.36
C GLU A 82 -21.98 1.62 13.27
N GLY A 83 -21.63 0.39 13.61
CA GLY A 83 -21.61 -0.74 12.67
C GLY A 83 -20.32 -0.95 11.88
N HIS A 84 -19.33 -0.04 11.88
CA HIS A 84 -18.01 -0.28 11.26
C HIS A 84 -17.32 -1.52 11.83
N ALA A 85 -17.32 -1.66 13.15
CA ALA A 85 -16.76 -2.83 13.82
C ALA A 85 -17.42 -4.14 13.38
N GLY A 86 -18.76 -4.14 13.23
CA GLY A 86 -19.52 -5.31 12.77
C GLY A 86 -19.26 -5.63 11.29
N ARG A 87 -19.15 -4.60 10.44
CA ARG A 87 -18.77 -4.76 9.03
C ARG A 87 -17.36 -5.33 8.90
N PHE A 88 -16.40 -4.81 9.67
CA PHE A 88 -15.03 -5.33 9.70
C PHE A 88 -15.02 -6.81 10.11
N TYR A 89 -15.70 -7.15 11.21
CA TYR A 89 -15.76 -8.53 11.71
C TYR A 89 -16.28 -9.51 10.64
N ARG A 90 -17.42 -9.20 10.01
CA ARG A 90 -18.01 -10.04 8.97
C ARG A 90 -17.09 -10.16 7.75
N ALA A 91 -16.55 -9.04 7.26
CA ALA A 91 -15.65 -9.03 6.12
C ALA A 91 -14.39 -9.86 6.39
N TYR A 92 -13.78 -9.70 7.57
CA TYR A 92 -12.55 -10.40 7.92
C TYR A 92 -12.76 -11.91 8.10
N ASN A 93 -13.92 -12.33 8.63
CA ASN A 93 -14.29 -13.74 8.69
C ASN A 93 -14.47 -14.33 7.29
N HIS A 94 -15.24 -13.68 6.42
CA HIS A 94 -15.42 -14.15 5.05
C HIS A 94 -14.10 -14.23 4.27
N TYR A 95 -13.21 -13.24 4.46
CA TYR A 95 -11.85 -13.29 3.90
C TYR A 95 -11.07 -14.50 4.45
N THR A 96 -11.10 -14.74 5.75
CA THR A 96 -10.37 -15.84 6.40
C THR A 96 -10.87 -17.20 5.91
N ASP A 97 -12.19 -17.38 5.80
CA ASP A 97 -12.78 -18.63 5.33
C ASP A 97 -12.47 -18.87 3.85
N SER A 98 -12.57 -17.82 3.02
CA SER A 98 -12.14 -17.90 1.62
C SER A 98 -10.65 -18.24 1.50
N SER A 99 -9.80 -17.63 2.33
CA SER A 99 -8.35 -17.87 2.32
C SER A 99 -7.99 -19.31 2.72
N LYS A 100 -8.72 -19.92 3.67
CA LYS A 100 -8.55 -21.34 4.01
C LYS A 100 -8.83 -22.24 2.82
N ALA A 101 -9.88 -21.95 2.06
CA ALA A 101 -10.27 -22.70 0.88
C ALA A 101 -9.25 -22.58 -0.27
N PHE A 102 -8.66 -21.40 -0.47
CA PHE A 102 -7.69 -21.18 -1.56
C PHE A 102 -6.29 -21.74 -1.28
N PHE A 103 -5.86 -21.76 -0.02
CA PHE A 103 -4.45 -22.03 0.33
C PHE A 103 -4.24 -23.26 1.20
N ASN A 104 -5.13 -24.26 1.09
CA ASN A 104 -5.04 -25.54 1.81
C ASN A 104 -4.67 -25.40 3.29
N ASN A 105 -5.49 -24.66 4.03
CA ASN A 105 -5.32 -24.42 5.47
C ASN A 105 -3.95 -23.82 5.86
N PRO A 106 -3.66 -22.57 5.47
CA PRO A 106 -2.37 -21.95 5.69
C PRO A 106 -2.08 -21.72 7.17
N LYS A 107 -0.81 -21.93 7.59
CA LYS A 107 -0.35 -21.62 8.95
C LYS A 107 -0.72 -20.17 9.32
N ILE A 108 -1.45 -20.02 10.43
CA ILE A 108 -1.91 -18.72 10.90
C ILE A 108 -0.71 -17.94 11.46
N LYS A 109 -0.34 -16.84 10.79
CA LYS A 109 0.68 -15.91 11.28
C LYS A 109 0.11 -15.06 12.44
N PRO A 110 0.93 -14.63 13.40
CA PRO A 110 0.49 -13.77 14.51
C PRO A 110 -0.33 -12.55 14.04
N ASN A 111 0.10 -11.88 12.96
CA ASN A 111 -0.62 -10.73 12.42
C ASN A 111 -2.07 -11.05 11.99
N ARG A 112 -2.31 -12.27 11.48
CA ARG A 112 -3.67 -12.71 11.12
C ARG A 112 -4.53 -12.95 12.36
N HIS A 113 -3.91 -13.45 13.45
CA HIS A 113 -4.58 -13.60 14.73
C HIS A 113 -4.91 -12.24 15.35
N TYR A 114 -3.95 -11.31 15.39
CA TYR A 114 -4.17 -9.96 15.91
C TYR A 114 -5.29 -9.23 15.18
N ALA A 115 -5.40 -9.42 13.86
CA ALA A 115 -6.46 -8.80 13.07
C ALA A 115 -7.88 -9.26 13.45
N LEU A 116 -8.06 -10.43 14.08
CA LEU A 116 -9.37 -10.86 14.60
C LEU A 116 -9.88 -9.94 15.70
N HIS A 117 -8.96 -9.33 16.47
CA HIS A 117 -9.28 -8.45 17.58
C HIS A 117 -9.57 -7.00 17.17
N ILE A 118 -9.27 -6.62 15.92
CA ILE A 118 -9.46 -5.26 15.42
C ILE A 118 -10.91 -4.79 15.57
N SER A 119 -11.89 -5.67 15.36
CA SER A 119 -13.31 -5.29 15.51
C SER A 119 -13.63 -4.80 16.93
N LYS A 120 -13.08 -5.44 17.96
CA LYS A 120 -13.22 -5.05 19.37
C LYS A 120 -12.40 -3.80 19.68
N GLN A 121 -11.17 -3.74 19.17
CA GLN A 121 -10.28 -2.59 19.36
C GLN A 121 -10.85 -1.30 18.75
N ILE A 122 -11.47 -1.37 17.57
CA ILE A 122 -12.15 -0.23 16.93
C ILE A 122 -13.25 0.34 17.83
N LYS A 123 -14.00 -0.52 18.54
CA LYS A 123 -15.05 -0.08 19.46
C LYS A 123 -14.49 0.61 20.71
N LEU A 124 -13.31 0.19 21.16
CA LEU A 124 -12.71 0.67 22.39
C LEU A 124 -11.86 1.93 22.19
N TRP A 125 -11.07 1.96 21.13
CA TRP A 125 -10.09 3.02 20.86
C TRP A 125 -10.56 4.02 19.80
N GLY A 126 -11.59 3.69 19.04
CA GLY A 126 -12.03 4.48 17.90
C GLY A 126 -11.12 4.31 16.67
N PRO A 127 -10.88 5.37 15.89
CA PRO A 127 -10.12 5.30 14.63
C PRO A 127 -8.68 4.82 14.80
N PHE A 128 -8.31 3.74 14.10
CA PHE A 128 -6.98 3.13 14.20
C PHE A 128 -5.85 4.03 13.69
N MET A 129 -6.14 4.95 12.76
CA MET A 129 -5.15 5.88 12.25
C MET A 129 -4.55 6.78 13.34
N GLY A 130 -5.27 7.01 14.46
CA GLY A 130 -4.78 7.79 15.59
C GLY A 130 -3.77 7.03 16.47
N VAL A 131 -3.81 5.70 16.47
CA VAL A 131 -2.91 4.83 17.26
C VAL A 131 -1.82 4.16 16.41
N ALA A 132 -1.85 4.36 15.09
CA ALA A 132 -0.89 3.76 14.18
C ALA A 132 0.48 4.44 14.27
N GLU A 133 1.55 3.65 14.12
CA GLU A 133 2.95 4.10 14.23
C GLU A 133 3.45 4.94 13.05
N PHE A 134 2.56 5.38 12.15
CA PHE A 134 2.95 6.14 10.96
C PHE A 134 3.69 7.45 11.32
N SER A 135 3.34 8.09 12.42
CA SER A 135 4.03 9.29 12.92
C SER A 135 5.45 8.95 13.39
N GLY A 136 5.60 7.86 14.16
CA GLY A 136 6.87 7.35 14.64
C GLY A 136 7.83 7.01 13.51
N GLU A 137 7.38 6.24 12.51
CA GLU A 137 8.19 5.90 11.33
C GLU A 137 8.70 7.16 10.60
N ARG A 138 7.87 8.20 10.48
CA ARG A 138 8.25 9.46 9.80
C ARG A 138 9.32 10.22 10.57
N ILE A 139 9.19 10.29 11.89
CA ILE A 139 10.18 10.93 12.76
C ILE A 139 11.50 10.17 12.70
N ILE A 140 11.46 8.84 12.75
CA ILE A 140 12.64 7.97 12.63
C ILE A 140 13.33 8.17 11.27
N ASP A 141 12.57 8.22 10.17
CA ASP A 141 13.08 8.49 8.82
C ASP A 141 13.83 9.85 8.77
N GLU A 142 13.28 10.88 9.39
CA GLU A 142 13.86 12.23 9.40
C GLU A 142 15.13 12.33 10.26
N ILE A 143 15.08 11.72 11.45
CA ILE A 143 16.23 11.66 12.36
C ILE A 143 17.38 10.89 11.71
N HIS A 144 17.12 9.70 11.17
CA HIS A 144 18.15 8.92 10.46
C HIS A 144 18.72 9.68 9.27
N GLY A 145 17.87 10.36 8.47
CA GLY A 145 18.34 11.18 7.36
C GLY A 145 19.29 12.30 7.79
N THR A 146 18.97 12.96 8.90
CA THR A 146 19.78 14.05 9.47
C THR A 146 21.10 13.53 10.02
N ILE A 147 21.07 12.43 10.77
CA ILE A 147 22.28 11.77 11.30
C ILE A 147 23.20 11.38 10.14
N MET A 148 22.68 10.70 9.13
CA MET A 148 23.49 10.26 7.97
C MET A 148 24.11 11.45 7.21
N LYS A 149 23.38 12.57 7.07
CA LYS A 149 23.92 13.80 6.47
C LYS A 149 25.08 14.34 7.31
N LYS A 150 24.90 14.49 8.62
CA LYS A 150 25.95 14.98 9.53
C LYS A 150 27.17 14.05 9.59
N THR A 151 26.96 12.73 9.66
CA THR A 151 28.06 11.75 9.65
C THR A 151 28.86 11.85 8.36
N ARG A 152 28.19 12.00 7.21
CA ARG A 152 28.87 12.20 5.92
C ARG A 152 29.64 13.52 5.88
N GLU A 153 29.07 14.60 6.38
CA GLU A 153 29.76 15.90 6.49
C GLU A 153 31.01 15.80 7.36
N SER A 154 30.92 15.17 8.54
CA SER A 154 32.07 14.92 9.42
C SER A 154 33.15 14.07 8.76
N GLN A 155 32.78 13.00 8.06
CA GLN A 155 33.73 12.15 7.32
C GLN A 155 34.43 12.92 6.18
N MET A 156 33.71 13.78 5.46
CA MET A 156 34.27 14.60 4.39
C MET A 156 35.25 15.65 4.94
N LEU A 157 34.97 16.21 6.12
CA LEU A 157 35.87 17.13 6.83
C LEU A 157 37.15 16.43 7.29
N VAL A 158 37.04 15.24 7.88
CA VAL A 158 38.20 14.43 8.29
C VAL A 158 39.03 14.00 7.08
N ALA A 159 38.41 13.76 5.93
CA ALA A 159 39.09 13.39 4.69
C ALA A 159 39.71 14.57 3.91
N GLY A 160 39.67 15.80 4.45
CA GLY A 160 40.23 16.99 3.78
C GLY A 160 39.54 17.38 2.47
N LYS A 161 38.32 16.88 2.21
CA LYS A 161 37.55 17.17 0.99
C LYS A 161 36.70 18.43 1.21
N PRO A 162 36.54 19.31 0.20
CA PRO A 162 35.77 20.53 0.34
C PRO A 162 34.32 20.22 0.72
N LYS A 163 33.76 21.01 1.65
CA LYS A 163 32.32 20.98 1.95
C LYS A 163 31.54 21.20 0.65
N LEU A 164 30.58 20.35 0.32
CA LEU A 164 29.60 20.68 -0.71
C LEU A 164 28.91 21.99 -0.28
N SER A 165 29.01 23.04 -1.09
CA SER A 165 28.31 24.28 -0.84
C SER A 165 26.80 23.99 -0.76
N SER A 166 26.18 24.57 0.25
CA SER A 166 24.76 24.45 0.57
C SER A 166 23.90 25.17 -0.47
N SER A 167 23.80 24.63 -1.69
CA SER A 167 22.94 25.13 -2.76
C SER A 167 21.81 24.15 -3.10
N LEU A 168 21.17 23.54 -2.10
CA LEU A 168 19.96 22.71 -2.32
C LEU A 168 18.86 22.87 -1.26
N ASP A 169 18.99 23.82 -0.32
CA ASP A 169 17.99 23.99 0.76
C ASP A 169 16.84 24.97 0.42
N THR A 170 16.76 25.52 -0.79
CA THR A 170 15.62 26.37 -1.20
C THR A 170 14.47 25.65 -1.89
N ALA A 171 14.50 24.32 -2.06
CA ALA A 171 13.45 23.61 -2.82
C ALA A 171 12.36 22.92 -1.98
N LYS A 172 12.43 22.90 -0.64
CA LYS A 172 11.44 22.15 0.19
C LYS A 172 10.49 22.99 1.03
N HIS A 173 10.64 24.31 1.05
CA HIS A 173 9.64 25.23 1.61
C HIS A 173 8.96 26.04 0.50
N LYS A 174 8.19 25.37 -0.38
CA LYS A 174 7.15 26.06 -1.17
C LYS A 174 5.79 25.75 -0.57
N GLN A 175 5.50 26.54 0.45
CA GLN A 175 4.21 27.14 0.79
C GLN A 175 3.00 26.63 -0.01
N TRP A 176 2.00 26.13 0.72
CA TRP A 176 0.61 26.11 0.30
C TRP A 176 0.20 27.53 -0.10
N GLY A 177 0.22 27.79 -1.41
CA GLY A 177 -0.27 29.03 -2.02
C GLY A 177 -1.27 28.66 -3.10
N ILE A 178 -2.53 29.03 -2.86
CA ILE A 178 -3.62 29.00 -3.84
C ILE A 178 -3.19 29.88 -5.02
N GLY A 179 -3.19 29.34 -6.24
CA GLY A 179 -2.86 30.13 -7.43
C GLY A 179 -2.88 29.30 -8.72
N ASN A 180 -3.95 29.46 -9.48
CA ASN A 180 -4.07 29.05 -10.89
C ASN A 180 -2.82 29.44 -11.69
N ARG A 181 -2.28 28.50 -12.48
CA ARG A 181 -1.77 28.73 -13.86
C ARG A 181 -1.18 27.44 -14.49
N GLY A 182 -1.68 27.11 -15.68
CA GLY A 182 -0.95 26.50 -16.80
C GLY A 182 -0.34 25.12 -16.59
N ILE A 183 -1.08 24.07 -16.95
CA ILE A 183 -0.55 22.71 -17.10
C ILE A 183 0.01 22.57 -18.52
N GLU A 184 1.32 22.40 -18.65
CA GLU A 184 1.97 21.84 -19.84
C GLU A 184 2.51 20.45 -19.45
N VAL A 185 1.82 19.38 -19.88
CA VAL A 185 2.20 18.00 -19.57
C VAL A 185 3.16 17.47 -20.64
N SER A 186 4.44 17.38 -20.30
CA SER A 186 5.39 16.53 -21.03
C SER A 186 5.07 15.06 -20.77
N LYS A 187 4.42 14.41 -21.74
CA LYS A 187 4.15 12.96 -21.76
C LYS A 187 5.46 12.16 -21.81
N LYS A 188 5.80 11.45 -20.74
CA LYS A 188 6.73 10.31 -20.79
C LYS A 188 5.95 9.04 -20.45
N SER A 189 5.65 8.28 -21.49
CA SER A 189 4.99 6.97 -21.47
C SER A 189 5.85 5.93 -20.73
N VAL A 190 5.22 5.16 -19.84
CA VAL A 190 5.87 4.04 -19.11
C VAL A 190 4.98 2.80 -19.19
N SER A 191 5.52 1.70 -19.71
CA SER A 191 4.86 0.39 -19.85
C SER A 191 5.38 -0.60 -18.80
N VAL A 192 4.47 -1.29 -18.10
CA VAL A 192 4.78 -2.38 -17.16
C VAL A 192 4.56 -3.73 -17.85
N ASN A 193 5.59 -4.57 -17.94
CA ASN A 193 5.46 -5.95 -18.41
C ASN A 193 5.17 -6.89 -17.22
N VAL A 194 3.93 -7.38 -17.13
CA VAL A 194 3.49 -8.39 -16.14
C VAL A 194 3.13 -9.68 -16.88
N THR A 195 4.11 -10.35 -17.48
CA THR A 195 3.88 -11.60 -18.21
C THR A 195 4.07 -12.85 -17.34
N THR A 196 4.78 -12.76 -16.21
CA THR A 196 5.20 -13.98 -15.47
C THR A 196 4.18 -14.49 -14.44
N ALA A 197 3.18 -13.68 -14.06
CA ALA A 197 2.19 -14.09 -13.06
C ALA A 197 0.99 -14.83 -13.67
N GLN A 198 0.62 -14.57 -14.93
CA GLN A 198 -0.57 -15.16 -15.54
C GLN A 198 -0.41 -16.64 -15.94
N GLU A 199 0.80 -17.10 -16.24
CA GLU A 199 1.02 -18.46 -16.73
C GLU A 199 0.89 -19.53 -15.63
N LYS A 200 1.19 -19.18 -14.38
CA LYS A 200 1.16 -20.16 -13.27
C LYS A 200 -0.25 -20.51 -12.75
N TRP A 201 -1.27 -19.73 -13.12
CA TRP A 201 -2.65 -19.90 -12.64
C TRP A 201 -3.61 -20.46 -13.69
N ARG A 202 -3.14 -20.73 -14.92
CA ARG A 202 -3.94 -21.33 -15.99
C ARG A 202 -3.91 -22.86 -16.00
N GLU A 203 -2.98 -23.49 -15.27
CA GLU A 203 -2.88 -24.94 -15.19
C GLU A 203 -3.98 -25.52 -14.28
N PRO A 204 -4.86 -26.41 -14.78
CA PRO A 204 -5.79 -27.13 -13.93
C PRO A 204 -5.03 -28.20 -13.13
N GLY A 205 -4.53 -27.83 -11.95
CA GLY A 205 -3.88 -28.79 -11.03
C GLY A 205 -2.74 -28.27 -10.15
N GLY A 206 -2.41 -26.98 -10.18
CA GLY A 206 -1.33 -26.43 -9.33
C GLY A 206 -1.76 -26.18 -7.89
N LEU A 207 -1.69 -27.23 -7.05
CA LEU A 207 -1.77 -27.16 -5.58
C LEU A 207 -0.55 -26.46 -4.96
#